data_AF-A0A934E305-F1
#
_entry.id   AF-A0A934E305-F1
#
_cell.length_a   1.000
_cell.length_b   1.000
_cell.length_c   1.000
_cell.angle_alpha   90.00
_cell.angle_beta   90.00
_cell.angle_gamma   90.00
#
_symmetry.space_group_name_H-M   'P 1'
#
loop_
_entity.id
_entity.type
_entity.pdbx_description
1 polymer ?
#
loop_
_entity_poly.entity_id
_entity_poly.type
_entity_poly.pdbx_seq_one_letter_code
_entity_poly.pdbx_strand_id
1 'polypeptide(L)'
;MHLSYSVSKYKGKTYKSYAVAESYRIGEKVKKRTIWPIGKLSEVQAKQIQLICKVMKDDSQILANLNDLVVKETKAYLDIALIDAIWQHWKLDAAFQIGVTESCLSTPLIAKILTINRCLDPCSHYSVPKWVKSTAIADVLKIDLSALND
;
A
#
# COMPACT_ATOMS: atom_id res chain seq x y z
N MET A 1 -2.06 8.82 -24.63
CA MET A 1 -3.15 8.04 -25.30
C MET A 1 -4.31 7.78 -24.34
N HIS A 2 -5.56 7.71 -24.79
CA HIS A 2 -6.73 7.39 -23.95
C HIS A 2 -7.79 6.65 -24.77
N LEU A 3 -8.64 5.86 -24.12
CA LEU A 3 -9.80 5.27 -24.78
C LEU A 3 -10.87 6.34 -24.96
N SER A 4 -11.37 6.46 -26.19
CA SER A 4 -12.46 7.35 -26.52
C SER A 4 -13.58 6.59 -27.22
N TYR A 5 -14.77 7.18 -27.30
CA TYR A 5 -15.90 6.58 -28.01
C TYR A 5 -16.71 7.61 -28.78
N SER A 6 -17.41 7.14 -29.80
CA SER A 6 -18.48 7.84 -30.51
C SER A 6 -19.79 7.06 -30.36
N VAL A 7 -20.90 7.78 -30.46
CA VAL A 7 -22.24 7.22 -30.32
C VAL A 7 -22.99 7.44 -31.62
N SER A 8 -23.59 6.38 -32.18
CA SER A 8 -24.49 6.47 -33.33
C SER A 8 -25.86 5.90 -32.97
N LYS A 9 -26.92 6.49 -33.55
CA LYS A 9 -28.30 6.02 -33.38
C LYS A 9 -28.79 5.46 -34.71
N TYR A 10 -29.31 4.23 -34.71
CA TYR A 10 -29.86 3.59 -35.90
C TYR A 10 -31.07 2.72 -35.52
N LYS A 11 -32.19 2.92 -36.23
CA LYS A 11 -33.47 2.21 -35.98
C LYS A 11 -33.85 2.16 -34.48
N GLY A 12 -33.74 3.30 -33.80
CA GLY A 12 -34.05 3.44 -32.36
C GLY A 12 -33.01 2.85 -31.40
N LYS A 13 -31.98 2.15 -31.90
CA LYS A 13 -30.90 1.58 -31.08
C LYS A 13 -29.69 2.50 -31.05
N THR A 14 -29.03 2.58 -29.89
CA THR A 14 -27.81 3.38 -29.69
C THR A 14 -26.60 2.46 -29.68
N TYR A 15 -25.61 2.75 -30.51
CA TYR A 15 -24.37 2.00 -30.66
C TYR A 15 -23.19 2.84 -30.19
N LYS A 16 -22.33 2.27 -29.35
CA LYS A 16 -21.05 2.87 -28.94
C LYS A 16 -19.93 2.21 -29.73
N SER A 17 -19.10 3.02 -30.38
CA SER A 17 -17.89 2.58 -31.07
C SER A 17 -16.68 3.23 -30.41
N TYR A 18 -15.66 2.44 -30.09
CA TYR A 18 -14.48 2.85 -29.34
C TYR A 18 -13.25 2.99 -30.23
N ALA A 19 -12.33 3.88 -29.83
CA ALA A 19 -11.06 4.08 -30.48
C ALA A 19 -10.00 4.60 -29.48
N VAL A 20 -8.75 4.15 -29.63
CA VAL A 20 -7.62 4.75 -28.93
C VAL A 20 -7.32 6.08 -29.59
N ALA A 21 -7.29 7.13 -28.78
CA ALA A 21 -7.06 8.49 -29.22
C ALA A 21 -5.94 9.16 -28.44
N GLU A 22 -5.41 10.22 -29.01
CA GLU A 22 -4.43 11.07 -28.37
C GLU A 22 -4.89 12.51 -28.40
N SER A 23 -4.70 13.17 -27.27
CA SER A 23 -4.91 14.60 -27.13
C SER A 23 -3.59 15.30 -27.36
N TYR A 24 -3.59 16.30 -28.23
CA TYR A 24 -2.42 17.11 -28.57
C TYR A 24 -2.83 18.58 -28.64
N ARG A 25 -1.88 19.51 -28.50
CA ARG A 25 -2.16 20.96 -28.56
C ARG A 25 -1.71 21.54 -29.88
N ILE A 26 -2.53 22.41 -30.47
CA ILE A 26 -2.14 23.34 -31.53
C ILE A 26 -2.40 24.74 -30.99
N GLY A 27 -1.33 25.46 -30.63
CA GLY A 27 -1.44 26.71 -29.87
C GLY A 27 -2.15 26.48 -28.53
N GLU A 28 -3.14 27.32 -28.21
CA GLU A 28 -3.93 27.22 -26.98
C GLU A 28 -5.05 26.17 -27.05
N LYS A 29 -5.34 25.61 -28.23
CA LYS A 29 -6.46 24.67 -28.42
C LYS A 29 -5.99 23.23 -28.29
N VAL A 30 -6.65 22.47 -27.40
CA VAL A 30 -6.49 21.01 -27.32
C VAL A 30 -7.31 20.38 -28.44
N LYS A 31 -6.67 19.59 -29.28
CA LYS A 31 -7.29 18.75 -30.30
C LYS A 31 -7.13 17.28 -29.94
N LYS A 32 -7.96 16.45 -30.55
CA LYS A 32 -7.96 15.00 -30.41
C LYS A 32 -7.77 14.37 -31.77
N ARG A 33 -6.88 13.39 -31.88
CA ARG A 33 -6.75 12.52 -33.07
C ARG A 33 -7.00 11.07 -32.68
N THR A 34 -7.70 10.34 -33.55
CA THR A 34 -7.83 8.88 -33.41
C THR A 34 -6.53 8.25 -33.89
N ILE A 35 -5.90 7.45 -33.04
CA ILE A 35 -4.71 6.66 -33.39
C ILE A 35 -5.14 5.33 -33.99
N TRP A 36 -6.06 4.64 -33.31
CA TRP A 36 -6.49 3.31 -33.71
C TRP A 36 -7.98 3.08 -33.44
N PRO A 37 -8.79 2.80 -34.48
CA PRO A 37 -10.18 2.41 -34.30
C PRO A 37 -10.27 0.98 -33.75
N ILE A 38 -11.07 0.77 -32.70
CA ILE A 38 -11.28 -0.56 -32.11
C ILE A 38 -12.65 -1.12 -32.51
N GLY A 39 -13.68 -0.27 -32.52
CA GLY A 39 -15.05 -0.69 -32.82
C GLY A 39 -15.85 -0.99 -31.55
N LYS A 40 -16.75 -1.97 -31.59
CA LYS A 40 -17.65 -2.28 -30.48
C LYS A 40 -16.91 -3.02 -29.37
N LEU A 41 -17.03 -2.53 -28.14
CA LEU A 41 -16.51 -3.18 -26.94
C LEU A 41 -17.64 -3.40 -25.94
N SER A 42 -17.53 -4.48 -25.15
CA SER A 42 -18.29 -4.61 -23.90
C SER A 42 -17.80 -3.58 -22.88
N GLU A 43 -18.59 -3.33 -21.83
CA GLU A 43 -18.16 -2.42 -20.76
C GLU A 43 -16.90 -2.91 -20.04
N VAL A 44 -16.75 -4.24 -19.87
CA VAL A 44 -15.56 -4.85 -19.27
C VAL A 44 -14.32 -4.63 -20.14
N GLN A 45 -14.43 -4.88 -21.45
CA GLN A 45 -13.33 -4.66 -22.38
C GLN A 45 -12.92 -3.17 -22.43
N ALA A 46 -13.91 -2.26 -22.43
CA ALA A 46 -13.64 -0.83 -22.41
C ALA A 46 -12.88 -0.40 -21.14
N LYS A 47 -13.27 -0.91 -19.96
CA LYS A 47 -12.56 -0.66 -18.70
C LYS A 47 -11.13 -1.21 -18.71
N GLN A 48 -10.92 -2.42 -19.24
CA GLN A 48 -9.58 -3.01 -19.35
C GLN A 48 -8.66 -2.18 -20.26
N ILE A 49 -9.15 -1.76 -21.43
CA ILE A 49 -8.36 -0.93 -22.34
C ILE A 49 -8.11 0.48 -21.73
N GLN A 50 -9.06 1.02 -20.97
CA GLN A 50 -8.83 2.26 -20.21
C GLN A 50 -7.69 2.12 -19.19
N LEU A 51 -7.63 1.00 -18.46
CA LEU A 51 -6.54 0.71 -17.52
C LEU A 51 -5.20 0.61 -18.25
N ILE A 52 -5.14 -0.12 -19.37
CA ILE A 52 -3.94 -0.21 -20.21
C ILE A 52 -3.50 1.20 -20.66
N CYS A 53 -4.42 2.02 -21.17
CA CYS A 53 -4.11 3.39 -21.58
C CYS A 53 -3.61 4.28 -20.43
N LYS A 54 -4.04 4.01 -19.18
CA LYS A 54 -3.61 4.75 -17.99
C LYS A 54 -2.19 4.35 -17.58
N VAL A 55 -1.93 3.05 -17.52
CA VAL A 55 -0.61 2.48 -17.20
C VAL A 55 0.44 2.95 -18.21
N MET A 56 0.12 2.97 -19.51
CA MET A 56 1.03 3.46 -20.55
C MET A 56 1.39 4.96 -20.47
N LYS A 57 0.73 5.77 -19.62
CA LYS A 57 1.07 7.19 -19.44
C LYS A 57 1.98 7.43 -18.24
N ASP A 58 2.04 6.48 -17.32
CA ASP A 58 2.63 6.65 -16.01
C ASP A 58 3.43 5.39 -15.69
N ASP A 59 4.74 5.50 -15.87
CA ASP A 59 5.69 4.40 -15.69
C ASP A 59 5.76 3.92 -14.22
N SER A 60 5.13 4.63 -13.28
CA SER A 60 4.99 4.19 -11.89
C SER A 60 3.86 3.19 -11.66
N GLN A 61 2.97 3.00 -12.64
CA GLN A 61 1.85 2.06 -12.54
C GLN A 61 2.17 0.76 -13.29
N ILE A 62 1.69 -0.36 -12.76
CA ILE A 62 1.79 -1.67 -13.40
C ILE A 62 0.41 -2.32 -13.48
N LEU A 63 0.16 -3.04 -14.56
CA LEU A 63 -1.00 -3.94 -14.67
C LEU A 63 -0.50 -5.36 -14.43
N ALA A 64 -0.96 -5.98 -13.34
CA ALA A 64 -0.59 -7.34 -12.97
C ALA A 64 -1.83 -8.19 -12.72
N ASN A 65 -1.75 -9.48 -13.00
CA ASN A 65 -2.72 -10.44 -12.48
C ASN A 65 -2.46 -10.65 -10.99
N LEU A 66 -3.50 -10.99 -10.22
CA LEU A 66 -3.31 -11.43 -8.83
C LEU A 66 -2.39 -12.64 -8.73
N ASN A 67 -2.41 -13.53 -9.74
CA ASN A 67 -1.49 -14.68 -9.80
C ASN A 67 -0.02 -14.28 -10.01
N ASP A 68 0.24 -13.07 -10.50
CA ASP A 68 1.59 -12.53 -10.66
C ASP A 68 2.07 -11.80 -9.38
N LEU A 69 1.17 -11.58 -8.41
CA LEU A 69 1.50 -10.98 -7.12
C LEU A 69 1.99 -12.06 -6.15
N VAL A 70 3.26 -11.97 -5.79
CA VAL A 70 3.86 -12.87 -4.79
C VAL A 70 4.06 -12.09 -3.49
N VAL A 71 3.60 -12.67 -2.38
CA VAL A 71 3.87 -12.13 -1.05
C VAL A 71 5.37 -12.30 -0.77
N LYS A 72 6.09 -11.18 -0.67
CA LYS A 72 7.53 -11.17 -0.40
C LYS A 72 7.85 -11.51 1.05
N GLU A 73 7.03 -11.01 1.97
CA GLU A 73 7.20 -11.16 3.41
C GLU A 73 5.84 -11.02 4.10
N THR A 74 5.65 -11.78 5.18
CA THR A 74 4.49 -11.67 6.05
C THR A 74 4.98 -11.36 7.46
N LYS A 75 4.39 -10.36 8.09
CA LYS A 75 4.69 -9.96 9.47
C LYS A 75 3.43 -10.01 10.32
N ALA A 76 3.53 -10.52 11.55
CA ALA A 76 2.45 -10.38 12.53
C ALA A 76 2.18 -8.88 12.78
N TYR A 77 0.91 -8.48 12.86
CA TYR A 77 0.52 -7.06 12.95
C TYR A 77 -0.61 -6.81 13.96
N LEU A 78 -1.76 -7.47 13.78
CA LEU A 78 -2.99 -7.10 14.48
C LEU A 78 -2.86 -7.24 16.00
N ASP A 79 -2.23 -8.33 16.43
CA ASP A 79 -1.94 -8.66 17.81
C ASP A 79 -0.98 -7.65 18.46
N ILE A 80 0.05 -7.24 17.75
CA ILE A 80 0.98 -6.17 18.18
C ILE A 80 0.27 -4.83 18.30
N ALA A 81 -0.50 -4.45 17.28
CA ALA A 81 -1.26 -3.19 17.27
C ALA A 81 -2.29 -3.14 18.39
N LEU A 82 -2.91 -4.28 18.72
CA LEU A 82 -3.85 -4.37 19.83
C LEU A 82 -3.16 -4.15 21.18
N ILE A 83 -2.02 -4.79 21.43
CA ILE A 83 -1.29 -4.61 22.70
C ILE A 83 -0.73 -3.20 22.80
N ASP A 84 -0.22 -2.64 21.70
CA ASP A 84 0.20 -1.24 21.63
C ASP A 84 -0.95 -0.28 22.01
N ALA A 85 -2.15 -0.51 21.46
CA ALA A 85 -3.32 0.29 21.78
C ALA A 85 -3.72 0.18 23.26
N ILE A 86 -3.65 -1.01 23.87
CA ILE A 86 -3.92 -1.21 25.29
C ILE A 86 -2.87 -0.50 26.15
N TRP A 87 -1.59 -0.62 25.80
CA TRP A 87 -0.49 0.07 26.48
C TRP A 87 -0.71 1.58 26.49
N GLN A 88 -1.07 2.16 25.35
CA GLN A 88 -1.37 3.59 25.22
C GLN A 88 -2.63 3.98 25.99
N HIS A 89 -3.68 3.15 25.93
CA HIS A 89 -4.94 3.40 26.64
C HIS A 89 -4.73 3.49 28.16
N TRP A 90 -3.89 2.63 28.72
CA TRP A 90 -3.53 2.64 30.14
C TRP A 90 -2.38 3.59 30.49
N LYS A 91 -1.79 4.26 29.50
CA LYS A 91 -0.67 5.20 29.68
C LYS A 91 0.50 4.58 30.46
N LEU A 92 0.83 3.34 30.15
CA LEU A 92 1.84 2.58 30.90
C LEU A 92 3.25 3.20 30.81
N ASP A 93 3.52 4.04 29.81
CA ASP A 93 4.75 4.84 29.72
C ASP A 93 4.97 5.72 30.97
N ALA A 94 3.89 6.15 31.65
CA ALA A 94 3.97 6.97 32.85
C ALA A 94 4.61 6.24 34.06
N ALA A 95 4.72 4.91 34.03
CA ALA A 95 5.40 4.16 35.09
C ALA A 95 6.92 4.30 35.05
N PHE A 96 7.50 4.79 33.94
CA PHE A 96 8.95 4.77 33.67
C PHE A 96 9.60 6.16 33.78
N GLN A 97 9.12 7.00 34.70
CA GLN A 97 9.57 8.40 34.87
C GLN A 97 10.93 8.57 35.57
N ILE A 98 11.58 7.50 36.02
CA ILE A 98 12.81 7.56 36.82
C ILE A 98 14.01 7.04 36.01
N GLY A 99 15.01 7.90 35.81
CA GLY A 99 16.40 7.56 35.45
C GLY A 99 16.58 6.63 34.25
N VAL A 100 16.57 7.22 33.05
CA VAL A 100 16.74 6.52 31.77
C VAL A 100 18.15 5.92 31.64
N THR A 101 18.21 4.70 31.12
CA THR A 101 19.43 3.96 30.75
C THR A 101 20.32 4.72 29.76
N GLU A 102 21.63 4.45 29.73
CA GLU A 102 22.61 4.98 28.76
C GLU A 102 22.41 4.51 27.30
N SER A 103 21.28 3.86 27.00
CA SER A 103 20.95 3.35 25.66
C SER A 103 20.32 4.43 24.79
N CYS A 104 20.48 4.31 23.48
CA CYS A 104 19.76 5.13 22.50
C CYS A 104 18.25 4.80 22.45
N LEU A 105 17.84 3.62 22.93
CA LEU A 105 16.44 3.25 23.08
C LEU A 105 15.96 3.57 24.50
N SER A 106 14.81 4.24 24.59
CA SER A 106 14.24 4.63 25.88
C SER A 106 13.78 3.42 26.70
N THR A 107 13.91 3.48 28.02
CA THR A 107 13.42 2.43 28.94
C THR A 107 11.93 2.11 28.76
N PRO A 108 11.01 3.10 28.61
CA PRO A 108 9.60 2.81 28.32
C PRO A 108 9.41 2.00 27.03
N LEU A 109 10.17 2.32 25.97
CA LEU A 109 10.12 1.60 24.70
C LEU A 109 10.57 0.14 24.86
N ILE A 110 11.69 -0.09 25.55
CA ILE A 110 12.19 -1.45 25.80
C ILE A 110 11.17 -2.24 26.63
N ALA A 111 10.65 -1.66 27.71
CA ALA A 111 9.64 -2.30 28.56
C ALA A 111 8.38 -2.67 27.77
N LYS A 112 7.96 -1.79 26.86
CA LYS A 112 6.83 -2.03 25.97
C LYS A 112 7.10 -3.18 24.99
N ILE A 113 8.24 -3.20 24.32
CA ILE A 113 8.63 -4.29 23.40
C ILE A 113 8.66 -5.64 24.14
N LEU A 114 9.25 -5.67 25.34
CA LEU A 114 9.29 -6.87 26.17
C LEU A 114 7.90 -7.32 26.64
N THR A 115 7.01 -6.37 26.92
CA THR A 115 5.63 -6.65 27.30
C THR A 115 4.86 -7.24 26.11
N ILE A 116 4.99 -6.66 24.92
CA ILE A 116 4.39 -7.20 23.69
C ILE A 116 4.92 -8.62 23.44
N ASN A 117 6.24 -8.83 23.55
CA ASN A 117 6.84 -10.15 23.40
C ASN A 117 6.24 -11.15 24.40
N ARG A 118 6.13 -10.76 25.67
CA ARG A 118 5.58 -11.61 26.73
C ARG A 118 4.12 -11.99 26.50
N CYS A 119 3.33 -11.12 25.89
CA CYS A 119 1.92 -11.36 25.59
C CYS A 119 1.71 -12.27 24.36
N LEU A 120 2.63 -12.28 23.40
CA LEU A 120 2.42 -12.93 22.11
C LEU A 120 3.25 -14.19 21.90
N ASP A 121 4.56 -14.08 22.05
CA ASP A 121 5.52 -15.15 21.75
C ASP A 121 6.70 -15.04 22.72
N PRO A 122 6.49 -15.44 23.99
CA PRO A 122 7.45 -15.23 25.05
C PRO A 122 8.75 -15.97 24.76
N CYS A 123 9.82 -15.21 24.49
CA CYS A 123 11.15 -15.74 24.23
C CYS A 123 12.17 -15.11 25.20
N SER A 124 13.41 -15.60 25.16
CA SER A 124 14.49 -15.00 25.95
C SER A 124 14.77 -13.58 25.47
N HIS A 125 15.24 -12.68 26.35
CA HIS A 125 15.52 -11.30 25.94
C HIS A 125 16.57 -11.25 24.81
N TYR A 126 17.55 -12.14 24.83
CA TYR A 126 18.54 -12.33 23.76
C TYR A 126 17.93 -12.76 22.41
N SER A 127 16.68 -13.27 22.39
CA SER A 127 15.97 -13.69 21.18
C SER A 127 14.99 -12.63 20.66
N VAL A 128 14.72 -11.58 21.44
CA VAL A 128 13.76 -10.52 21.09
C VAL A 128 14.16 -9.77 19.81
N PRO A 129 15.43 -9.40 19.56
CA PRO A 129 15.78 -8.69 18.32
C PRO A 129 15.50 -9.52 17.07
N LYS A 130 15.73 -10.83 17.13
CA LYS A 130 15.40 -11.75 16.05
C LYS A 130 13.89 -11.88 15.86
N TRP A 131 13.14 -12.01 16.97
CA TRP A 131 11.69 -12.08 16.93
C TRP A 131 11.06 -10.80 16.34
N VAL A 132 11.52 -9.62 16.75
CA VAL A 132 11.03 -8.33 16.23
C VAL A 132 11.12 -8.26 14.70
N LYS A 133 12.17 -8.81 14.08
CA LYS A 133 12.32 -8.83 12.61
C LYS A 133 11.21 -9.62 11.89
N SER A 134 10.62 -10.61 12.55
CA SER A 134 9.48 -11.39 12.02
C SER A 134 8.10 -10.74 12.27
N THR A 135 8.09 -9.58 12.93
CA THR A 135 6.88 -8.86 13.32
C THR A 135 6.83 -7.45 12.73
N ALA A 136 5.65 -6.84 12.76
CA ALA A 136 5.45 -5.45 12.34
C ALA A 136 5.68 -4.44 13.49
N ILE A 137 6.39 -4.80 14.56
CA ILE A 137 6.58 -3.91 15.73
C ILE A 137 7.23 -2.57 15.34
N ALA A 138 8.26 -2.58 14.50
CA ALA A 138 8.90 -1.35 14.03
C ALA A 138 7.90 -0.44 13.28
N ASP A 139 7.03 -1.05 12.47
CA ASP A 139 6.03 -0.36 11.66
C ASP A 139 4.89 0.20 12.53
N VAL A 140 4.40 -0.59 13.49
CA VAL A 140 3.34 -0.20 14.43
C VAL A 140 3.81 0.93 15.36
N LEU A 141 4.99 0.77 15.95
CA LEU A 141 5.54 1.75 16.88
C LEU A 141 6.14 2.97 16.17
N LYS A 142 6.36 2.89 14.85
CA LYS A 142 7.00 3.92 14.01
C LYS A 142 8.38 4.32 14.53
N ILE A 143 9.16 3.34 14.95
CA ILE A 143 10.49 3.53 15.55
C ILE A 143 11.50 2.63 14.85
N ASP A 144 12.72 3.14 14.67
CA ASP A 144 13.84 2.31 14.25
C ASP A 144 14.34 1.46 15.42
N LEU A 145 14.33 0.15 15.21
CA LEU A 145 14.78 -0.85 16.19
C LEU A 145 16.14 -1.44 15.82
N SER A 146 16.89 -0.79 14.92
CA SER A 146 18.25 -1.20 14.55
C SER A 146 19.20 -1.29 15.75
N ALA A 147 19.00 -0.44 16.76
CA ALA A 147 19.79 -0.42 17.98
C ALA A 147 19.25 -1.33 19.09
N LEU A 148 18.25 -2.16 18.80
CA LEU A 148 17.81 -3.22 19.68
C LEU A 148 18.84 -4.36 19.60
N ASN A 149 19.79 -4.34 20.53
CA ASN A 149 20.87 -5.33 20.60
C ASN A 149 20.36 -6.71 21.03
N ASP A 150 21.10 -7.75 20.63
CA ASP A 150 21.03 -9.10 21.22
C ASP A 150 21.42 -9.04 22.71
#